data_AF-A0A4R3IAU3-F1
#
_entry.id   AF-A0A4R3IAU3-F1
#
_cell.length_a   1.000
_cell.length_b   1.000
_cell.length_c   1.000
_cell.angle_alpha   90.00
_cell.angle_beta   90.00
_cell.angle_gamma   90.00
#
_symmetry.space_group_name_H-M   'P 1'
#
loop_
_entity.id
_entity.type
_entity.pdbx_description
1 polymer ?
#
loop_
_entity_poly.entity_id
_entity_poly.type
_entity_poly.pdbx_seq_one_letter_code
_entity_poly.pdbx_strand_id
1 'polypeptide(L)'
;MNQQVIALFTTLILITACSPSTEEDALITFYEEDTETADEITASTESSDESEAVADEDEGEEDETENESTESTDSEAEQTSSIDCTSYSDFEDRMLCQHNYIRAYGTDPEPATALESLTWSTDLEDVARGHAEACVYEHNAERSDTISGYVGENIAAATWEAGAIYVVNMWAAEVEYYDYETNSCDDGEQCGHYTQIVWSDTTEVGCAVSYCSSLENTGWSNGGYFYVCNYSPGGNYVGQQPYSVE
;
A
#
# COMPACT_ATOMS: atom_id res chain seq x y z
N MET A 1 -69.22 16.81 -29.60
CA MET A 1 -70.18 16.97 -28.48
C MET A 1 -69.81 15.91 -27.45
N ASN A 2 -68.91 16.21 -26.50
CA ASN A 2 -69.19 16.71 -25.13
C ASN A 2 -70.35 15.93 -24.47
N GLN A 3 -70.21 15.31 -23.28
CA GLN A 3 -69.50 15.79 -22.08
C GLN A 3 -69.30 14.66 -21.04
N GLN A 4 -68.13 14.67 -20.37
CA GLN A 4 -67.73 14.28 -18.98
C GLN A 4 -68.55 13.22 -18.20
N VAL A 5 -67.93 12.30 -17.43
CA VAL A 5 -67.46 12.46 -16.03
C VAL A 5 -66.36 11.39 -15.75
N ILE A 6 -65.08 11.77 -15.58
CA ILE A 6 -64.33 11.98 -14.32
C ILE A 6 -64.28 10.75 -13.39
N ALA A 7 -63.17 10.02 -13.44
CA ALA A 7 -62.80 8.97 -12.48
C ALA A 7 -62.21 9.59 -11.21
N LEU A 8 -62.74 9.19 -10.07
CA LEU A 8 -62.27 9.55 -8.73
C LEU A 8 -61.16 8.58 -8.30
N PHE A 9 -59.95 9.08 -8.04
CA PHE A 9 -58.98 8.43 -7.17
C PHE A 9 -58.62 9.41 -6.04
N THR A 10 -59.24 9.17 -4.89
CA THR A 10 -59.03 9.87 -3.63
C THR A 10 -57.72 9.44 -2.97
N THR A 11 -56.91 10.42 -2.60
CA THR A 11 -55.77 10.35 -1.70
C THR A 11 -56.18 9.85 -0.31
N LEU A 12 -55.36 8.99 0.30
CA LEU A 12 -55.29 8.90 1.76
C LEU A 12 -53.83 8.72 2.20
N ILE A 13 -53.30 9.80 2.77
CA ILE A 13 -52.11 9.83 3.62
C ILE A 13 -52.57 9.41 5.02
N LEU A 14 -51.83 8.49 5.66
CA LEU A 14 -51.81 8.39 7.11
C LEU A 14 -50.38 8.07 7.57
N ILE A 15 -49.73 9.12 8.04
CA ILE A 15 -48.54 9.10 8.88
C ILE A 15 -48.96 8.56 10.25
N THR A 16 -48.20 7.63 10.82
CA THR A 16 -48.06 7.56 12.29
C THR A 16 -46.64 7.10 12.60
N ALA A 17 -45.91 8.03 13.24
CA ALA A 17 -44.60 7.85 13.80
C ALA A 17 -44.63 6.93 15.03
N CYS A 18 -43.53 6.20 15.25
CA CYS A 18 -43.10 5.87 16.61
C CYS A 18 -41.56 5.74 16.63
N SER A 19 -40.92 6.65 17.35
CA SER A 19 -39.65 6.49 18.08
C SER A 19 -39.91 7.12 19.47
N PRO A 20 -39.12 6.88 20.54
CA PRO A 20 -37.77 6.29 20.59
C PRO A 20 -37.50 5.29 21.76
N SER A 21 -36.24 4.84 21.84
CA SER A 21 -35.44 4.41 23.02
C SER A 21 -35.84 3.16 23.81
N THR A 22 -34.90 2.19 23.93
CA THR A 22 -34.07 1.96 25.14
C THR A 22 -32.97 0.93 24.85
N GLU A 23 -31.74 1.28 25.20
CA GLU A 23 -30.61 0.38 25.44
C GLU A 23 -30.91 -0.55 26.63
N GLU A 24 -30.40 -1.79 26.60
CA GLU A 24 -29.51 -2.33 27.65
C GLU A 24 -29.12 -3.80 27.36
N ASP A 25 -27.80 -4.00 27.30
CA ASP A 25 -26.98 -5.10 27.79
C ASP A 25 -27.43 -6.58 27.68
N ALA A 26 -26.61 -7.36 26.96
CA ALA A 26 -26.35 -8.76 27.31
C ALA A 26 -24.94 -9.20 26.86
N LEU A 27 -23.97 -8.94 27.74
CA LEU A 27 -22.93 -9.85 28.22
C LEU A 27 -22.03 -10.58 27.20
N ILE A 28 -20.88 -9.97 26.95
CA ILE A 28 -19.65 -10.65 26.52
C ILE A 28 -19.09 -11.40 27.74
N THR A 29 -19.02 -12.72 27.66
CA THR A 29 -18.30 -13.54 28.64
C THR A 29 -16.81 -13.49 28.34
N PHE A 30 -16.07 -12.79 29.20
CA PHE A 30 -14.62 -12.85 29.30
C PHE A 30 -14.18 -14.24 29.78
N TYR A 31 -13.24 -14.85 29.07
CA TYR A 31 -12.41 -15.91 29.63
C TYR A 31 -11.14 -15.26 30.17
N GLU A 32 -11.02 -15.24 31.50
CA GLU A 32 -9.77 -14.99 32.21
C GLU A 32 -8.98 -16.30 32.24
N GLU A 33 -7.72 -16.29 31.80
CA GLU A 33 -6.73 -17.26 32.23
C GLU A 33 -5.42 -16.53 32.54
N ASP A 34 -5.26 -16.32 33.85
CA ASP A 34 -4.06 -16.30 34.69
C ASP A 34 -2.73 -15.73 34.16
N THR A 35 -2.39 -14.58 34.73
CA THR A 35 -1.04 -14.04 34.88
C THR A 35 -0.26 -14.81 35.95
N GLU A 36 0.92 -15.34 35.62
CA GLU A 36 1.95 -15.67 36.61
C GLU A 36 3.14 -14.71 36.50
N THR A 37 3.66 -14.37 37.67
CA THR A 37 4.58 -13.29 38.01
C THR A 37 6.05 -13.54 37.67
N ALA A 38 6.75 -12.41 37.56
CA ALA A 38 8.18 -12.16 37.47
C ALA A 38 9.13 -13.10 38.25
N ASP A 39 10.29 -13.35 37.65
CA ASP A 39 11.55 -13.56 38.38
C ASP A 39 12.65 -12.65 37.82
N GLU A 40 13.27 -11.90 38.73
CA GLU A 40 14.52 -11.15 38.53
C GLU A 40 15.69 -12.11 38.32
N ILE A 41 16.59 -11.82 37.38
CA ILE A 41 18.01 -12.12 37.56
C ILE A 41 18.83 -10.88 37.23
N THR A 42 19.45 -10.35 38.28
CA THR A 42 20.42 -9.27 38.28
C THR A 42 21.79 -9.73 37.76
N ALA A 43 22.36 -8.89 36.90
CA ALA A 43 23.76 -8.45 36.80
C ALA A 43 24.92 -9.48 36.83
N SER A 44 25.79 -9.40 35.82
CA SER A 44 27.25 -9.26 36.02
C SER A 44 27.93 -8.70 34.76
N THR A 45 28.80 -7.73 35.00
CA THR A 45 29.69 -6.98 34.10
C THR A 45 30.93 -7.78 33.64
N GLU A 46 31.71 -7.16 32.73
CA GLU A 46 33.15 -7.31 32.36
C GLU A 46 33.28 -7.62 30.84
N SER A 47 33.58 -6.67 29.95
CA SER A 47 34.84 -5.96 29.65
C SER A 47 36.02 -6.87 29.24
N SER A 48 36.42 -6.83 27.96
CA SER A 48 37.81 -6.49 27.50
C SER A 48 38.06 -6.83 26.02
N ASP A 49 38.49 -5.81 25.28
CA ASP A 49 39.64 -5.72 24.35
C ASP A 49 39.92 -6.69 23.17
N GLU A 50 40.02 -6.04 22.01
CA GLU A 50 41.12 -6.01 21.00
C GLU A 50 41.66 -7.28 20.28
N SER A 51 41.50 -7.22 18.94
CA SER A 51 42.49 -7.35 17.85
C SER A 51 43.32 -8.63 17.68
N GLU A 52 43.30 -9.25 16.49
CA GLU A 52 44.24 -9.00 15.37
C GLU A 52 44.07 -10.08 14.27
N ALA A 53 44.42 -9.67 13.05
CA ALA A 53 44.39 -10.43 11.81
C ALA A 53 45.55 -11.44 11.69
N VAL A 54 45.34 -12.51 10.91
CA VAL A 54 46.42 -13.19 10.17
C VAL A 54 45.87 -13.65 8.82
N ALA A 55 46.53 -13.22 7.76
CA ALA A 55 46.38 -13.70 6.40
C ALA A 55 47.16 -15.01 6.20
N ASP A 56 46.69 -15.90 5.32
CA ASP A 56 47.60 -16.64 4.46
C ASP A 56 46.91 -17.05 3.16
N GLU A 57 47.66 -16.89 2.08
CA GLU A 57 47.34 -17.19 0.69
C GLU A 57 47.66 -18.67 0.42
N ASP A 58 46.98 -19.33 -0.52
CA ASP A 58 47.68 -20.00 -1.64
C ASP A 58 46.70 -20.50 -2.71
N GLU A 59 47.22 -20.47 -3.93
CA GLU A 59 46.72 -20.77 -5.28
C GLU A 59 46.28 -22.25 -5.43
N GLY A 60 45.54 -22.74 -6.42
CA GLY A 60 45.25 -22.37 -7.80
C GLY A 60 44.99 -23.68 -8.59
N GLU A 61 44.50 -23.54 -9.83
CA GLU A 61 44.37 -24.55 -10.91
C GLU A 61 43.13 -25.46 -11.03
N GLU A 62 42.19 -24.99 -11.87
CA GLU A 62 41.73 -25.55 -13.18
C GLU A 62 41.52 -27.08 -13.35
N ASP A 63 40.32 -27.48 -13.79
CA ASP A 63 40.12 -28.16 -15.09
C ASP A 63 38.62 -28.23 -15.47
N GLU A 64 38.39 -28.08 -16.76
CA GLU A 64 37.14 -28.03 -17.50
C GLU A 64 36.49 -29.42 -17.61
N THR A 65 35.18 -29.49 -17.81
CA THR A 65 34.58 -30.45 -18.76
C THR A 65 33.19 -29.98 -19.20
N GLU A 66 33.03 -29.97 -20.51
CA GLU A 66 31.85 -29.56 -21.27
C GLU A 66 30.69 -30.57 -21.20
N ASN A 67 29.52 -30.03 -21.54
CA ASN A 67 28.44 -30.64 -22.35
C ASN A 67 27.44 -31.58 -21.65
N GLU A 68 26.16 -31.18 -21.60
CA GLU A 68 25.16 -31.70 -22.52
C GLU A 68 23.83 -30.94 -22.36
N SER A 69 23.44 -30.29 -23.46
CA SER A 69 22.14 -29.70 -23.70
C SER A 69 21.00 -30.72 -23.59
N THR A 70 19.97 -30.41 -22.82
CA THR A 70 18.64 -30.99 -23.02
C THR A 70 17.60 -29.88 -23.15
N GLU A 71 17.28 -29.64 -24.41
CA GLU A 71 16.10 -28.96 -24.92
C GLU A 71 14.84 -29.61 -24.30
N SER A 72 14.09 -28.82 -23.55
CA SER A 72 12.69 -29.12 -23.22
C SER A 72 11.85 -27.96 -23.72
N THR A 73 11.48 -28.09 -24.99
CA THR A 73 10.32 -27.45 -25.57
C THR A 73 9.08 -28.06 -24.93
N ASP A 74 8.39 -27.29 -24.08
CA ASP A 74 6.97 -27.54 -23.88
C ASP A 74 6.21 -26.22 -23.63
N SER A 75 5.24 -26.05 -24.51
CA SER A 75 4.10 -25.13 -24.57
C SER A 75 4.01 -23.94 -23.60
N GLU A 76 4.07 -22.74 -24.21
CA GLU A 76 3.34 -21.55 -23.77
C GLU A 76 1.83 -21.85 -23.78
N ALA A 77 1.35 -22.47 -22.71
CA ALA A 77 -0.03 -22.37 -22.31
C ALA A 77 -0.14 -21.17 -21.36
N GLU A 78 -1.07 -20.27 -21.65
CA GLU A 78 -1.54 -19.20 -20.77
C GLU A 78 -1.91 -19.79 -19.40
N GLN A 79 -0.93 -19.86 -18.49
CA GLN A 79 -1.22 -20.01 -17.08
C GLN A 79 -1.26 -18.60 -16.51
N THR A 80 -2.45 -18.02 -16.56
CA THR A 80 -2.85 -16.96 -15.65
C THR A 80 -2.86 -17.55 -14.24
N SER A 81 -1.68 -17.81 -13.66
CA SER A 81 -1.60 -17.99 -12.22
C SER A 81 -2.06 -16.66 -11.63
N SER A 82 -3.26 -16.65 -11.05
CA SER A 82 -3.76 -15.49 -10.32
C SER A 82 -2.66 -15.06 -9.34
N ILE A 83 -2.12 -13.86 -9.54
CA ILE A 83 -1.14 -13.28 -8.62
C ILE A 83 -1.79 -13.27 -7.24
N ASP A 84 -1.30 -14.12 -6.33
CA ASP A 84 -1.80 -14.21 -4.96
C ASP A 84 -0.83 -13.51 -4.02
N CYS A 85 -1.05 -12.22 -3.81
CA CYS A 85 -0.21 -11.42 -2.91
C CYS A 85 -0.36 -11.82 -1.43
N THR A 86 -1.37 -12.62 -1.07
CA THR A 86 -1.53 -13.10 0.31
C THR A 86 -0.57 -14.23 0.66
N SER A 87 0.05 -14.85 -0.36
CA SER A 87 1.04 -15.91 -0.19
C SER A 87 2.37 -15.45 0.41
N TYR A 88 2.71 -14.16 0.24
CA TYR A 88 3.88 -13.55 0.87
C TYR A 88 3.63 -13.29 2.36
N SER A 89 4.69 -13.39 3.18
CA SER A 89 4.64 -13.01 4.61
C SER A 89 5.08 -11.57 4.85
N ASP A 90 6.06 -11.12 4.06
CA ASP A 90 6.82 -9.91 4.33
C ASP A 90 6.07 -8.68 3.84
N PHE A 91 6.26 -7.56 4.55
CA PHE A 91 5.52 -6.33 4.27
C PHE A 91 5.89 -5.77 2.90
N GLU A 92 7.18 -5.76 2.59
CA GLU A 92 7.77 -5.28 1.35
C GLU A 92 7.25 -6.08 0.16
N ASP A 93 7.30 -7.41 0.26
CA ASP A 93 6.80 -8.32 -0.79
C ASP A 93 5.30 -8.13 -1.05
N ARG A 94 4.49 -7.97 0.02
CA ARG A 94 3.05 -7.72 -0.12
C ARG A 94 2.77 -6.35 -0.73
N MET A 95 3.52 -5.32 -0.33
CA MET A 95 3.41 -3.98 -0.93
C MET A 95 3.74 -4.05 -2.42
N LEU A 96 4.89 -4.60 -2.78
CA LEU A 96 5.34 -4.70 -4.17
C LEU A 96 4.38 -5.53 -5.02
N CYS A 97 4.01 -6.71 -4.54
CA CYS A 97 3.07 -7.58 -5.22
C CYS A 97 1.74 -6.86 -5.51
N GLN A 98 1.18 -6.17 -4.51
CA GLN A 98 -0.10 -5.51 -4.69
C GLN A 98 -0.01 -4.32 -5.64
N HIS A 99 1.08 -3.54 -5.62
CA HIS A 99 1.31 -2.49 -6.63
C HIS A 99 1.32 -3.08 -8.04
N ASN A 100 2.06 -4.17 -8.24
CA ASN A 100 2.16 -4.83 -9.54
C ASN A 100 0.85 -5.48 -9.99
N TYR A 101 0.05 -6.00 -9.05
CA TYR A 101 -1.31 -6.46 -9.32
C TYR A 101 -2.20 -5.33 -9.83
N ILE A 102 -2.19 -4.16 -9.17
CA ILE A 102 -2.98 -3.00 -9.58
C ILE A 102 -2.51 -2.45 -10.93
N ARG A 103 -1.19 -2.39 -11.19
CA ARG A 103 -0.67 -1.97 -12.50
C ARG A 103 -1.10 -2.91 -13.63
N ALA A 104 -1.21 -4.21 -13.36
CA ALA A 104 -1.62 -5.20 -14.35
C ALA A 104 -3.13 -5.26 -14.57
N TYR A 105 -3.95 -5.05 -13.53
CA TYR A 105 -5.38 -5.38 -13.56
C TYR A 105 -6.33 -4.33 -12.97
N GLY A 106 -5.79 -3.28 -12.34
CA GLY A 106 -6.55 -2.26 -11.62
C GLY A 106 -6.64 -0.92 -12.34
N THR A 107 -6.35 -0.87 -13.64
CA THR A 107 -6.44 0.34 -14.46
C THR A 107 -7.81 0.46 -15.11
N ASP A 108 -8.33 1.68 -15.17
CA ASP A 108 -9.53 2.02 -15.93
C ASP A 108 -9.35 3.43 -16.54
N PRO A 109 -9.36 3.59 -17.88
CA PRO A 109 -9.41 2.53 -18.91
C PRO A 109 -8.10 1.71 -18.98
N GLU A 110 -8.15 0.61 -19.76
CA GLU A 110 -6.99 -0.24 -20.02
C GLU A 110 -5.87 0.54 -20.77
N PRO A 111 -4.61 0.45 -20.33
CA PRO A 111 -3.48 1.07 -20.99
C PRO A 111 -3.24 0.55 -22.41
N ALA A 112 -2.76 1.42 -23.30
CA ALA A 112 -2.33 1.05 -24.65
C ALA A 112 -1.17 0.05 -24.65
N THR A 113 -0.29 0.16 -23.65
CA THR A 113 0.82 -0.76 -23.40
C THR A 113 0.75 -1.21 -21.96
N ALA A 114 0.91 -2.51 -21.73
CA ALA A 114 0.96 -3.08 -20.39
C ALA A 114 1.99 -2.32 -19.54
N LEU A 115 1.58 -1.89 -18.35
CA LEU A 115 2.47 -1.18 -17.43
C LEU A 115 3.53 -2.14 -16.90
N GLU A 116 4.79 -1.73 -16.96
CA GLU A 116 5.89 -2.54 -16.44
C GLU A 116 5.73 -2.75 -14.93
N SER A 117 6.10 -3.92 -14.43
CA SER A 117 6.11 -4.19 -13.00
C SER A 117 7.20 -3.36 -12.31
N LEU A 118 6.87 -2.77 -11.18
CA LEU A 118 7.82 -2.09 -10.31
C LEU A 118 8.78 -3.09 -9.69
N THR A 119 9.97 -2.60 -9.36
CA THR A 119 10.93 -3.27 -8.47
C THR A 119 11.01 -2.58 -7.11
N TRP A 120 11.39 -3.31 -6.06
CA TRP A 120 11.65 -2.71 -4.76
C TRP A 120 12.97 -1.92 -4.76
N SER A 121 12.98 -0.76 -4.11
CA SER A 121 14.19 0.03 -3.88
C SER A 121 14.40 0.27 -2.39
N THR A 122 15.52 -0.23 -1.87
CA THR A 122 15.93 -0.02 -0.47
C THR A 122 16.21 1.45 -0.17
N ASP A 123 16.71 2.21 -1.14
CA ASP A 123 16.99 3.63 -0.95
C ASP A 123 15.69 4.43 -0.80
N LEU A 124 14.64 4.10 -1.56
CA LEU A 124 13.31 4.70 -1.41
C LEU A 124 12.63 4.31 -0.09
N GLU A 125 12.83 3.05 0.33
CA GLU A 125 12.37 2.53 1.61
C GLU A 125 13.05 3.27 2.78
N ASP A 126 14.36 3.51 2.74
CA ASP A 126 15.08 4.26 3.77
C ASP A 126 14.53 5.69 3.92
N VAL A 127 14.24 6.37 2.81
CA VAL A 127 13.58 7.69 2.81
C VAL A 127 12.17 7.60 3.39
N ALA A 128 11.40 6.57 3.02
CA ALA A 128 10.03 6.36 3.52
C ALA A 128 10.03 6.09 5.03
N ARG A 129 10.96 5.26 5.51
CA ARG A 129 11.13 4.89 6.91
C ARG A 129 11.51 6.11 7.75
N GLY A 130 12.49 6.90 7.30
CA GLY A 130 12.87 8.13 7.99
C GLY A 130 11.69 9.09 8.18
N HIS A 131 10.82 9.22 7.18
CA HIS A 131 9.63 10.05 7.27
C HIS A 131 8.53 9.43 8.13
N ALA A 132 8.27 8.14 7.98
CA ALA A 132 7.27 7.42 8.78
C ALA A 132 7.59 7.50 10.28
N GLU A 133 8.87 7.39 10.66
CA GLU A 133 9.35 7.49 12.04
C GLU A 133 9.28 8.91 12.61
N ALA A 134 9.19 9.94 11.78
CA ALA A 134 9.01 11.32 12.24
C ALA A 134 7.62 11.56 12.83
N CYS A 135 6.64 10.70 12.53
CA CYS A 135 5.29 10.75 13.10
C CYS A 135 4.54 12.07 12.88
N VAL A 136 4.76 12.70 11.72
CA VAL A 136 4.01 13.88 11.26
C VAL A 136 3.24 13.48 10.01
N TYR A 137 1.90 13.45 10.09
CA TYR A 137 1.05 13.10 8.95
C TYR A 137 0.98 14.24 7.94
N GLU A 138 1.98 14.31 7.09
CA GLU A 138 2.09 15.20 5.93
C GLU A 138 3.04 14.60 4.90
N HIS A 139 3.12 15.17 3.70
CA HIS A 139 4.06 14.71 2.68
C HIS A 139 5.51 15.15 2.99
N ASN A 140 6.49 14.27 2.73
CA ASN A 140 7.90 14.57 2.95
C ASN A 140 8.43 15.55 1.91
N ALA A 141 8.76 16.77 2.31
CA ALA A 141 9.32 17.79 1.42
C ALA A 141 10.74 17.48 0.93
N GLU A 142 11.49 16.64 1.66
CA GLU A 142 12.90 16.32 1.46
C GLU A 142 13.09 14.95 0.77
N ARG A 143 12.01 14.29 0.35
CA ARG A 143 12.04 12.93 -0.25
C ARG A 143 12.91 12.78 -1.50
N SER A 144 13.27 13.89 -2.15
CA SER A 144 14.13 13.91 -3.35
C SER A 144 15.59 14.34 -3.05
N ASP A 145 15.96 14.56 -1.79
CA ASP A 145 17.26 15.12 -1.45
C ASP A 145 18.42 14.13 -1.65
N THR A 146 18.15 12.84 -1.44
CA THR A 146 19.16 11.76 -1.52
C THR A 146 18.99 10.87 -2.75
N ILE A 147 17.88 10.99 -3.48
CA ILE A 147 17.55 10.19 -4.67
C ILE A 147 17.66 11.08 -5.90
N SER A 148 18.29 10.59 -6.96
CA SER A 148 18.44 11.36 -8.20
C SER A 148 17.09 11.50 -8.91
N GLY A 149 16.61 12.73 -9.04
CA GLY A 149 15.39 13.06 -9.77
C GLY A 149 14.23 13.36 -8.84
N TYR A 150 13.03 13.51 -9.41
CA TYR A 150 11.83 13.73 -8.62
C TYR A 150 11.34 12.40 -8.03
N VAL A 151 11.07 12.38 -6.73
CA VAL A 151 10.47 11.25 -6.01
C VAL A 151 9.00 11.55 -5.72
N GLY A 152 8.12 10.64 -6.13
CA GLY A 152 6.69 10.66 -5.79
C GLY A 152 6.45 10.07 -4.40
N GLU A 153 5.29 10.35 -3.80
CA GLU A 153 4.97 9.82 -2.46
C GLU A 153 3.47 9.60 -2.30
N ASN A 154 3.12 8.43 -1.75
CA ASN A 154 1.81 8.13 -1.21
C ASN A 154 1.91 7.96 0.29
N ILE A 155 0.94 8.53 1.03
CA ILE A 155 0.88 8.39 2.48
C ILE A 155 -0.50 7.90 2.93
N ALA A 156 -0.53 7.16 4.03
CA ALA A 156 -1.77 6.74 4.68
C ALA A 156 -1.59 6.70 6.19
N ALA A 157 -2.70 6.82 6.91
CA ALA A 157 -2.70 6.65 8.35
C ALA A 157 -3.88 5.76 8.78
N ALA A 158 -3.68 4.94 9.82
CA ALA A 158 -4.73 4.14 10.42
C ALA A 158 -4.56 4.07 11.94
N THR A 159 -5.65 3.96 12.70
CA THR A 159 -5.60 3.76 14.17
C THR A 159 -5.40 2.29 14.55
N TRP A 160 -5.20 1.41 13.56
CA TRP A 160 -4.89 -0.01 13.70
C TRP A 160 -3.80 -0.36 12.70
N GLU A 161 -3.15 -1.51 12.90
CA GLU A 161 -2.18 -2.03 11.95
C GLU A 161 -2.89 -2.57 10.71
N ALA A 162 -3.08 -1.70 9.71
CA ALA A 162 -3.56 -2.10 8.40
C ALA A 162 -2.49 -2.92 7.66
N GLY A 163 -2.92 -4.00 7.02
CA GLY A 163 -2.03 -4.82 6.19
C GLY A 163 -1.63 -4.10 4.90
N ALA A 164 -0.43 -4.41 4.37
CA ALA A 164 0.10 -3.82 3.14
C ALA A 164 -0.89 -3.84 1.97
N ILE A 165 -1.49 -5.00 1.68
CA ILE A 165 -2.47 -5.17 0.59
C ILE A 165 -3.66 -4.21 0.76
N TYR A 166 -4.13 -4.02 1.99
CA TYR A 166 -5.25 -3.13 2.28
C TYR A 166 -4.88 -1.67 1.96
N VAL A 167 -3.69 -1.23 2.35
CA VAL A 167 -3.23 0.15 2.12
C VAL A 167 -3.11 0.45 0.63
N VAL A 168 -2.51 -0.46 -0.15
CA VAL A 168 -2.40 -0.28 -1.61
C VAL A 168 -3.77 -0.29 -2.28
N ASN A 169 -4.68 -1.17 -1.86
CA ASN A 169 -6.04 -1.19 -2.40
C ASN A 169 -6.83 0.07 -2.05
N MET A 170 -6.61 0.64 -0.86
CA MET A 170 -7.24 1.91 -0.47
C MET A 170 -6.79 3.06 -1.37
N TRP A 171 -5.48 3.15 -1.67
CA TRP A 171 -4.97 4.11 -2.65
C TRP A 171 -5.49 3.84 -4.07
N ALA A 172 -5.53 2.58 -4.50
CA ALA A 172 -5.98 2.21 -5.82
C ALA A 172 -7.48 2.44 -6.03
N ALA A 173 -8.30 2.37 -4.97
CA ALA A 173 -9.74 2.59 -5.02
C ALA A 173 -10.12 4.00 -5.50
N GLU A 174 -9.18 4.96 -5.43
CA GLU A 174 -9.37 6.30 -6.00
C GLU A 174 -9.63 6.31 -7.52
N VAL A 175 -9.38 5.20 -8.23
CA VAL A 175 -9.79 5.01 -9.63
C VAL A 175 -11.28 5.29 -9.85
N GLU A 176 -12.13 5.06 -8.83
CA GLU A 176 -13.58 5.33 -8.90
C GLU A 176 -13.90 6.82 -9.14
N TYR A 177 -13.00 7.72 -8.74
CA TYR A 177 -13.18 9.17 -8.80
C TYR A 177 -12.33 9.84 -9.88
N TYR A 178 -11.49 9.08 -10.58
CA TYR A 178 -10.57 9.60 -11.58
C TYR A 178 -11.15 9.47 -12.99
N ASP A 179 -11.39 10.60 -13.65
CA ASP A 179 -11.78 10.65 -15.04
C ASP A 179 -10.52 10.78 -15.92
N TYR A 180 -10.18 9.67 -16.58
CA TYR A 180 -9.01 9.61 -17.46
C TYR A 180 -9.11 10.55 -18.67
N GLU A 181 -10.29 10.65 -19.32
CA GLU A 181 -10.47 11.43 -20.56
C GLU A 181 -10.18 12.92 -20.32
N THR A 182 -10.62 13.42 -19.17
CA THR A 182 -10.42 14.82 -18.76
C THR A 182 -9.16 15.04 -17.93
N ASN A 183 -8.50 13.95 -17.51
CA ASN A 183 -7.39 13.96 -16.56
C ASN A 183 -7.74 14.76 -15.30
N SER A 184 -8.91 14.47 -14.73
CA SER A 184 -9.45 15.18 -13.57
C SER A 184 -9.94 14.22 -12.50
N CYS A 185 -10.04 14.75 -11.28
CA CYS A 185 -10.57 14.04 -10.13
C CYS A 185 -11.89 14.68 -9.74
N ASP A 186 -12.85 13.88 -9.29
CA ASP A 186 -14.13 14.38 -8.82
C ASP A 186 -13.97 15.43 -7.69
N ASP A 187 -14.90 16.38 -7.66
CA ASP A 187 -14.87 17.51 -6.72
C ASP A 187 -14.88 17.03 -5.26
N GLY A 188 -13.76 17.26 -4.56
CA GLY A 188 -13.60 16.91 -3.15
C GLY A 188 -13.01 15.53 -2.89
N GLU A 189 -12.74 14.76 -3.94
CA GLU A 189 -12.09 13.46 -3.87
C GLU A 189 -10.58 13.57 -4.08
N GLN A 190 -9.88 12.45 -3.86
CA GLN A 190 -8.45 12.31 -4.11
C GLN A 190 -8.25 11.23 -5.18
N CYS A 191 -7.33 11.50 -6.12
CA CYS A 191 -6.96 10.58 -7.19
C CYS A 191 -5.44 10.38 -7.33
N GLY A 192 -4.67 11.20 -6.62
CA GLY A 192 -3.22 11.24 -6.75
C GLY A 192 -2.53 9.95 -6.32
N HIS A 193 -3.12 9.21 -5.38
CA HIS A 193 -2.52 7.97 -4.92
C HIS A 193 -2.68 6.87 -5.97
N TYR A 194 -3.88 6.74 -6.55
CA TYR A 194 -4.12 5.83 -7.67
C TYR A 194 -3.20 6.17 -8.85
N THR A 195 -3.21 7.42 -9.32
CA THR A 195 -2.45 7.82 -10.51
C THR A 195 -0.94 7.63 -10.33
N GLN A 196 -0.41 7.74 -9.10
CA GLN A 196 0.99 7.42 -8.81
C GLN A 196 1.28 5.91 -8.91
N ILE A 197 0.40 5.05 -8.39
CA ILE A 197 0.59 3.58 -8.47
C ILE A 197 0.68 3.13 -9.94
N VAL A 198 -0.18 3.67 -10.79
CA VAL A 198 -0.30 3.30 -12.21
C VAL A 198 0.52 4.20 -13.14
N TRP A 199 1.41 5.03 -12.59
CA TRP A 199 2.23 5.92 -13.41
C TRP A 199 3.21 5.12 -14.29
N SER A 200 3.15 5.28 -15.61
CA SER A 200 3.87 4.45 -16.57
C SER A 200 5.38 4.54 -16.42
N ASP A 201 5.89 5.73 -16.13
CA ASP A 201 7.32 6.01 -16.06
C ASP A 201 7.93 5.65 -14.70
N THR A 202 7.11 5.35 -13.69
CA THR A 202 7.60 4.90 -12.38
C THR A 202 8.07 3.46 -12.51
N THR A 203 9.31 3.21 -12.08
CA THR A 203 9.98 1.91 -12.18
C THR A 203 10.23 1.26 -10.83
N GLU A 204 10.36 2.07 -9.77
CA GLU A 204 10.74 1.61 -8.44
C GLU A 204 9.80 2.14 -7.37
N VAL A 205 9.59 1.33 -6.33
CA VAL A 205 8.87 1.71 -5.11
C VAL A 205 9.61 1.23 -3.87
N GLY A 206 9.57 2.01 -2.80
CA GLY A 206 10.01 1.58 -1.47
C GLY A 206 9.09 2.16 -0.41
N CYS A 207 8.66 1.33 0.54
CA CYS A 207 7.65 1.71 1.52
C CYS A 207 8.05 1.37 2.94
N ALA A 208 7.52 2.13 3.90
CA ALA A 208 7.67 1.87 5.32
C ALA A 208 6.37 2.13 6.07
N VAL A 209 6.27 1.52 7.24
CA VAL A 209 5.23 1.79 8.24
C VAL A 209 5.86 2.01 9.60
N SER A 210 5.35 2.99 10.35
CA SER A 210 5.75 3.22 11.74
C SER A 210 4.53 3.36 12.64
N TYR A 211 4.59 2.77 13.84
CA TYR A 211 3.63 3.08 14.89
C TYR A 211 4.05 4.35 15.62
N CYS A 212 3.14 5.31 15.67
CA CYS A 212 3.31 6.60 16.30
C CYS A 212 2.40 6.69 17.52
N SER A 213 2.99 6.80 18.71
CA SER A 213 2.23 7.01 19.96
C SER A 213 1.43 8.32 19.95
N SER A 214 1.94 9.31 19.20
CA SER A 214 1.24 10.51 18.77
C SER A 214 1.56 10.72 17.29
N LEU A 215 0.55 10.69 16.44
CA LEU A 215 0.69 10.99 15.01
C LEU A 215 0.16 12.40 14.76
N GLU A 216 1.08 13.35 14.57
CA GLU A 216 0.72 14.76 14.40
C GLU A 216 -0.15 14.98 13.15
N ASN A 217 -0.90 16.08 13.11
CA ASN A 217 -1.81 16.47 12.03
C ASN A 217 -3.03 15.54 11.77
N THR A 218 -3.19 14.46 12.53
CA THR A 218 -4.39 13.59 12.43
C THR A 218 -5.52 13.98 13.39
N GLY A 219 -5.19 14.70 14.47
CA GLY A 219 -6.11 14.96 15.57
C GLY A 219 -6.40 13.74 16.45
N TRP A 220 -5.69 12.62 16.25
CA TRP A 220 -5.86 11.41 17.06
C TRP A 220 -5.13 11.50 18.40
N SER A 221 -5.74 10.94 19.44
CA SER A 221 -5.19 10.96 20.81
C SER A 221 -4.59 9.64 21.28
N ASN A 222 -4.81 8.55 20.53
CA ASN A 222 -4.49 7.18 20.96
C ASN A 222 -3.39 6.53 20.10
N GLY A 223 -2.59 7.36 19.41
CA GLY A 223 -1.61 6.92 18.43
C GLY A 223 -2.23 6.39 17.13
N GLY A 224 -1.36 5.99 16.21
CA GLY A 224 -1.72 5.45 14.91
C GLY A 224 -0.51 4.95 14.13
N TYR A 225 -0.77 4.22 13.06
CA TYR A 225 0.23 3.72 12.13
C TYR A 225 0.31 4.68 10.94
N PHE A 226 1.52 5.12 10.61
CA PHE A 226 1.80 5.99 9.48
C PHE A 226 2.52 5.20 8.39
N TYR A 227 1.93 5.15 7.20
CA TYR A 227 2.42 4.42 6.03
C TYR A 227 2.91 5.42 5.01
N VAL A 228 4.10 5.17 4.45
CA VAL A 228 4.73 6.01 3.43
C VAL A 228 5.26 5.09 2.34
N CYS A 229 4.95 5.39 1.07
CA CYS A 229 5.56 4.75 -0.09
C CYS A 229 6.16 5.84 -0.99
N ASN A 230 7.43 5.70 -1.34
CA ASN A 230 8.13 6.58 -2.28
C ASN A 230 8.31 5.90 -3.64
N TYR A 231 8.24 6.69 -4.71
CA TYR A 231 8.24 6.23 -6.09
C TYR A 231 9.33 6.94 -6.91
N SER A 232 10.10 6.19 -7.69
CA SER A 232 11.14 6.75 -8.57
C SER A 232 11.10 6.13 -9.96
N PRO A 233 11.16 6.93 -11.03
CA PRO A 233 10.80 8.35 -11.05
C PRO A 233 9.40 8.61 -10.49
N GLY A 234 9.22 9.76 -9.82
CA GLY A 234 7.91 10.20 -9.34
C GLY A 234 6.96 10.56 -10.48
N GLY A 235 5.67 10.33 -10.26
CA GLY A 235 4.60 10.60 -11.22
C GLY A 235 3.83 11.90 -10.94
N ASN A 236 2.58 11.93 -11.39
CA ASN A 236 1.63 13.03 -11.16
C ASN A 236 2.11 14.40 -11.67
N TYR A 237 2.80 14.42 -12.80
CA TYR A 237 3.16 15.67 -13.46
C TYR A 237 1.91 16.41 -13.92
N VAL A 238 1.81 17.69 -13.56
CA VAL A 238 0.64 18.54 -13.85
C VAL A 238 0.31 18.52 -15.34
N GLY A 239 -0.93 18.14 -15.65
CA GLY A 239 -1.45 18.10 -17.02
C GLY A 239 -1.05 16.87 -17.84
N GLN A 240 -0.39 15.88 -17.22
CA GLN A 240 -0.07 14.60 -17.85
C GLN A 240 -0.97 13.50 -17.28
N GLN A 241 -1.38 12.56 -18.13
CA GLN A 241 -2.09 11.35 -17.73
C GLN A 241 -1.08 10.31 -17.22
N PRO A 242 -1.51 9.38 -16.34
CA PRO A 242 -0.60 8.42 -15.73
C PRO A 242 -0.04 7.38 -16.71
N TYR A 243 -0.74 7.11 -17.80
CA TYR A 243 -0.34 6.20 -18.87
C TYR A 243 -1.07 6.61 -20.14
N SER A 244 -0.73 6.04 -21.29
CA SER A 244 -1.44 6.26 -22.56
C SER A 244 -2.53 5.20 -22.79
N VAL A 245 -3.60 5.56 -23.49
CA VAL A 245 -4.67 4.67 -23.96
C VAL A 245 -4.77 4.74 -25.50
N GLU A 246 -5.33 3.68 -26.10
CA GLU A 246 -5.56 3.60 -27.56
C GLU A 246 -6.77 4.42 -28.04
#